data_AF-A0A7G3FLW4-F1
#
_entry.id   AF-A0A7G3FLW4-F1
#
_cell.length_a   1.000
_cell.length_b   1.000
_cell.length_c   1.000
_cell.angle_alpha   90.00
_cell.angle_beta   90.00
_cell.angle_gamma   90.00
#
_symmetry.space_group_name_H-M   'P 1'
#
loop_
_entity.id
_entity.type
_entity.pdbx_description
1 polymer ?
#
loop_
_entity_poly.entity_id
_entity_poly.type
_entity_poly.pdbx_seq_one_letter_code
_entity_poly.pdbx_strand_id
1 'polypeptide(L)'
;MINWYISLVEKVFMEMYKVIAALIIILWIFPLMTSAQERKYNVETESVSEYVEKILNGPITKEGLQQMPYKIWFNTNYKTYLVDTETLKNIKKRNLKGVTIKAFMGTWCHDSNREIPRLMRVCEELGIYENLELYGVDVNKTSQLEEEKGWDVRKTPTIIFLRDGEEIARILEEPEISFEHSMELIFNQ
;
A
#
# COMPACT_ATOMS: atom_id res chain seq x y z
N MET A 1 59.85 11.55 -28.28
CA MET A 1 58.75 10.57 -28.40
C MET A 1 58.41 9.88 -27.09
N ILE A 2 59.40 9.43 -26.28
CA ILE A 2 59.16 8.71 -25.01
C ILE A 2 58.38 9.56 -23.97
N ASN A 3 58.77 10.81 -23.73
CA ASN A 3 58.10 11.67 -22.73
C ASN A 3 56.63 11.99 -23.07
N TRP A 4 56.29 12.07 -24.35
CA TRP A 4 54.91 12.30 -24.80
C TRP A 4 54.03 11.07 -24.54
N TYR A 5 54.57 9.88 -24.81
CA TYR A 5 53.90 8.62 -24.54
C TYR A 5 53.65 8.41 -23.03
N ILE A 6 54.65 8.70 -22.18
CA ILE A 6 54.52 8.60 -20.72
C ILE A 6 53.42 9.56 -20.22
N SER A 7 53.43 10.82 -20.66
CA SER A 7 52.41 11.81 -20.28
C SER A 7 51.00 11.40 -20.72
N LEU A 8 50.86 10.80 -21.90
CA LEU A 8 49.57 10.30 -22.39
C LEU A 8 49.06 9.13 -21.53
N VAL A 9 49.94 8.19 -21.17
CA VAL A 9 49.61 7.03 -20.31
C VAL A 9 49.22 7.48 -18.91
N GLU A 10 49.95 8.42 -18.30
CA GLU A 10 49.61 8.99 -16.99
C GLU A 10 48.25 9.67 -17.01
N LYS A 11 47.94 10.45 -18.06
CA LYS A 11 46.65 11.12 -18.19
C LYS A 11 45.49 10.11 -18.29
N VAL A 12 45.64 9.06 -19.09
CA VAL A 12 44.63 8.00 -19.22
C VAL A 12 44.46 7.25 -17.90
N PHE A 13 45.56 6.95 -17.21
CA PHE A 13 45.54 6.28 -15.91
C PHE A 13 44.81 7.13 -14.85
N MET A 14 45.04 8.44 -14.82
CA MET A 14 44.37 9.36 -13.90
C MET A 14 42.88 9.48 -14.19
N GLU A 15 42.45 9.53 -15.46
CA GLU A 15 41.02 9.52 -15.82
C GLU A 15 40.36 8.19 -15.44
N MET A 16 41.04 7.06 -15.69
CA MET A 16 40.57 5.73 -15.28
C MET A 16 40.46 5.60 -13.76
N TYR A 17 41.42 6.13 -13.01
CA TYR A 17 41.40 6.15 -11.54
C TYR A 17 40.22 6.95 -11.00
N LYS A 18 39.91 8.12 -11.58
CA LYS A 18 38.73 8.91 -11.20
C LYS A 18 37.43 8.12 -11.39
N VAL A 19 37.29 7.41 -12.51
CA VAL A 19 36.12 6.55 -12.78
C VAL A 19 36.03 5.40 -11.78
N ILE A 20 37.13 4.71 -11.51
CA ILE A 20 37.18 3.62 -10.52
C ILE A 20 36.85 4.14 -9.11
N ALA A 21 37.42 5.29 -8.71
CA ALA A 21 37.11 5.91 -7.43
C ALA A 21 35.63 6.30 -7.31
N ALA A 22 35.03 6.84 -8.37
CA ALA A 22 33.60 7.15 -8.41
C ALA A 22 32.72 5.89 -8.29
N LEU A 23 33.09 4.80 -8.98
CA LEU A 23 32.38 3.52 -8.89
C LEU A 23 32.48 2.89 -7.50
N ILE A 24 33.66 2.97 -6.87
CA ILE A 24 33.84 2.54 -5.48
C ILE A 24 32.93 3.38 -4.57
N ILE A 25 32.94 4.71 -4.69
CA ILE A 25 32.08 5.59 -3.88
C ILE A 25 30.60 5.23 -4.05
N ILE A 26 30.13 4.99 -5.28
CA ILE A 26 28.75 4.54 -5.55
C ILE A 26 28.46 3.20 -4.86
N LEU A 27 29.40 2.26 -4.90
CA LEU A 27 29.26 0.94 -4.28
C LEU A 27 29.25 0.98 -2.75
N TRP A 28 29.88 2.00 -2.14
CA TRP A 28 29.81 2.25 -0.69
C TRP A 28 28.58 3.05 -0.27
N ILE A 29 28.02 3.90 -1.15
CA ILE A 29 26.81 4.70 -0.87
C ILE A 29 25.53 3.88 -1.10
N PHE A 30 25.53 2.95 -2.05
CA PHE A 30 24.36 2.14 -2.40
C PHE A 30 23.75 1.37 -1.21
N PRO A 31 24.52 0.71 -0.32
CA PRO A 31 23.97 0.01 0.84
C PRO A 31 23.32 0.95 1.88
N LEU A 32 23.79 2.19 2.01
CA LEU A 32 23.22 3.17 2.93
C LEU A 32 21.80 3.60 2.54
N MET A 33 21.50 3.65 1.23
CA MET A 33 20.17 4.02 0.75
C MET A 33 19.14 2.89 0.92
N THR A 34 19.57 1.63 0.82
CA THR A 34 18.66 0.47 0.91
C THR A 34 18.13 0.25 2.33
N SER A 35 18.90 0.55 3.38
CA SER A 35 18.47 0.35 4.77
C SER A 35 17.36 1.30 5.24
N ALA A 36 17.15 2.43 4.54
CA ALA A 36 16.16 3.43 4.91
C ALA A 36 14.73 3.10 4.44
N GLN A 37 14.54 2.01 3.68
CA GLN A 37 13.27 1.69 3.01
C GLN A 37 12.62 0.37 3.43
N GLU A 38 13.11 -0.32 4.47
CA GLU A 38 12.45 -1.53 4.94
C GLU A 38 11.15 -1.17 5.70
N ARG A 39 10.02 -1.13 4.98
CA ARG A 39 8.70 -1.01 5.60
C ARG A 39 8.39 -2.28 6.38
N LYS A 40 8.18 -2.14 7.69
CA LYS A 40 7.64 -3.23 8.51
C LYS A 40 6.14 -3.33 8.29
N TYR A 41 5.67 -4.53 7.96
CA TYR A 41 4.25 -4.83 7.79
C TYR A 41 3.70 -5.55 9.02
N ASN A 42 2.38 -5.42 9.22
CA ASN A 42 1.63 -6.14 10.24
C ASN A 42 2.19 -5.90 11.67
N VAL A 43 2.62 -4.67 11.94
CA VAL A 43 3.15 -4.29 13.25
C VAL A 43 1.98 -4.20 14.23
N GLU A 44 2.04 -4.99 15.30
CA GLU A 44 1.07 -4.92 16.38
C GLU A 44 1.54 -3.94 17.46
N THR A 45 0.68 -3.02 17.86
CA THR A 45 0.98 -1.98 18.86
C THR A 45 -0.11 -1.94 19.92
N GLU A 46 0.22 -1.45 21.11
CA GLU A 46 -0.80 -1.07 22.09
C GLU A 46 -1.68 0.06 21.52
N SER A 47 -2.97 0.05 21.86
CA SER A 47 -3.88 1.14 21.51
C SER A 47 -3.81 2.25 22.55
N VAL A 48 -4.14 3.46 22.13
CA VAL A 48 -4.45 4.59 23.04
C VAL A 48 -5.75 4.39 23.84
N SER A 49 -6.60 3.43 23.47
CA SER A 49 -7.88 3.15 24.12
C SER A 49 -7.74 2.11 25.23
N GLU A 50 -8.40 2.33 26.37
CA GLU A 50 -8.45 1.34 27.46
C GLU A 50 -9.26 0.08 27.10
N TYR A 51 -10.08 0.12 26.04
CA TYR A 51 -10.96 -0.97 25.64
C TYR A 51 -10.38 -1.87 24.53
N VAL A 52 -9.32 -1.42 23.87
CA VAL A 52 -8.67 -2.12 22.77
C VAL A 52 -7.24 -2.34 23.20
N GLU A 53 -6.82 -3.57 23.49
CA GLU A 53 -5.46 -3.78 24.00
C GLU A 53 -4.42 -3.58 22.89
N LYS A 54 -4.64 -4.24 21.73
CA LYS A 54 -3.70 -4.26 20.62
C LYS A 54 -4.36 -4.08 19.28
N ILE A 55 -3.62 -3.49 18.36
CA ILE A 55 -4.05 -3.19 16.99
C ILE A 55 -2.93 -3.47 16.01
N LEU A 56 -3.29 -3.72 14.74
CA LEU A 56 -2.31 -3.56 13.65
C LEU A 56 -2.24 -2.08 13.29
N ASN A 57 -1.03 -1.54 13.25
CA ASN A 57 -0.76 -0.11 13.07
C ASN A 57 0.27 0.09 11.95
N GLY A 58 -0.05 0.95 10.97
CA GLY A 58 0.76 1.13 9.76
C GLY A 58 0.42 0.10 8.68
N PRO A 59 1.37 -0.29 7.80
CA PRO A 59 1.08 -1.10 6.63
C PRO A 59 0.62 -2.52 7.01
N ILE A 60 -0.47 -2.98 6.40
CA ILE A 60 -1.08 -4.30 6.66
C ILE A 60 -1.10 -5.12 5.36
N THR A 61 -0.80 -6.41 5.48
CA THR A 61 -1.02 -7.40 4.43
C THR A 61 -2.20 -8.32 4.76
N LYS A 62 -2.74 -8.99 3.75
CA LYS A 62 -3.77 -10.03 3.94
C LYS A 62 -3.32 -11.12 4.91
N GLU A 63 -2.05 -11.53 4.85
CA GLU A 63 -1.48 -12.55 5.73
C GLU A 63 -1.53 -12.12 7.20
N GLY A 64 -1.34 -10.81 7.47
CA GLY A 64 -1.49 -10.24 8.81
C GLY A 64 -2.91 -10.38 9.35
N LEU A 65 -3.91 -10.08 8.52
CA LEU A 65 -5.33 -10.25 8.88
C LEU A 65 -5.75 -11.72 8.98
N GLN A 66 -4.96 -12.65 8.42
CA GLN A 66 -5.17 -14.09 8.54
C GLN A 66 -4.53 -14.70 9.80
N GLN A 67 -3.82 -13.91 10.61
CA GLN A 67 -3.31 -14.33 11.93
C GLN A 67 -4.34 -14.08 13.03
N MET A 68 -4.22 -14.80 14.15
CA MET A 68 -5.00 -14.49 15.34
C MET A 68 -4.55 -13.14 15.93
N PRO A 69 -5.47 -12.33 16.48
CA PRO A 69 -6.90 -12.61 16.68
C PRO A 69 -7.81 -12.28 15.47
N TYR A 70 -7.26 -11.71 14.40
CA TYR A 70 -8.02 -11.15 13.26
C TYR A 70 -8.65 -12.20 12.33
N LYS A 71 -8.04 -13.38 12.28
CA LYS A 71 -8.36 -14.50 11.38
C LYS A 71 -9.83 -14.85 11.29
N ILE A 72 -10.56 -14.80 12.40
CA ILE A 72 -11.95 -15.31 12.48
C ILE A 72 -12.88 -14.41 11.66
N TRP A 73 -12.87 -13.10 11.95
CA TRP A 73 -13.72 -12.16 11.23
C TRP A 73 -13.24 -11.99 9.79
N PHE A 74 -11.93 -12.00 9.56
CA PHE A 74 -11.36 -11.87 8.21
C PHE A 74 -11.85 -12.99 7.30
N ASN A 75 -11.63 -14.25 7.70
CA ASN A 75 -12.00 -15.40 6.89
C ASN A 75 -13.51 -15.51 6.69
N THR A 76 -14.30 -15.15 7.71
CA THR A 76 -15.76 -15.16 7.61
C THR A 76 -16.21 -14.18 6.55
N ASN A 77 -15.89 -12.90 6.70
CA ASN A 77 -16.35 -11.86 5.78
C ASN A 77 -15.76 -11.99 4.37
N TYR A 78 -14.53 -12.49 4.25
CA TYR A 78 -13.91 -12.76 2.96
C TYR A 78 -14.60 -13.91 2.20
N LYS A 79 -14.91 -15.02 2.88
CA LYS A 79 -15.47 -16.22 2.23
C LYS A 79 -16.96 -16.14 1.95
N THR A 80 -17.72 -15.43 2.80
CA THR A 80 -19.18 -15.35 2.65
C THR A 80 -19.62 -14.26 1.68
N TYR A 81 -18.71 -13.37 1.28
CA TYR A 81 -19.03 -12.33 0.32
C TYR A 81 -19.22 -12.90 -1.08
N LEU A 82 -20.44 -12.75 -1.61
CA LEU A 82 -20.79 -13.15 -2.96
C LEU A 82 -20.48 -12.00 -3.92
N VAL A 83 -19.42 -12.18 -4.69
CA VAL A 83 -18.96 -11.16 -5.65
C VAL A 83 -19.90 -11.11 -6.85
N ASP A 84 -20.31 -9.90 -7.25
CA ASP A 84 -21.06 -9.68 -8.48
C ASP A 84 -20.13 -9.74 -9.71
N THR A 85 -19.88 -10.96 -10.15
CA THR A 85 -18.99 -11.23 -11.29
C THR A 85 -19.48 -10.63 -12.62
N GLU A 86 -20.76 -10.29 -12.76
CA GLU A 86 -21.28 -9.68 -13.99
C GLU A 86 -20.85 -8.21 -14.07
N THR A 87 -21.08 -7.44 -13.01
CA THR A 87 -20.61 -6.06 -12.90
C THR A 87 -19.08 -5.98 -13.03
N LEU A 88 -18.35 -6.92 -12.42
CA LEU A 88 -16.89 -6.97 -12.56
C LEU A 88 -16.40 -7.20 -13.99
N LYS A 89 -17.12 -7.98 -14.81
CA LYS A 89 -16.75 -8.16 -16.23
C LYS A 89 -16.84 -6.86 -17.01
N ASN A 90 -17.75 -5.95 -16.64
CA ASN A 90 -17.83 -4.64 -17.27
C ASN A 90 -16.63 -3.77 -16.87
N ILE A 91 -16.28 -3.77 -15.59
CA ILE A 91 -15.12 -3.03 -15.06
C ILE A 91 -13.81 -3.51 -15.70
N LYS A 92 -13.62 -4.83 -15.84
CA LYS A 92 -12.41 -5.42 -16.46
C LYS A 92 -12.15 -4.96 -17.90
N LYS A 93 -13.18 -4.51 -18.62
CA LYS A 93 -13.03 -3.97 -19.99
C LYS A 93 -12.51 -2.53 -20.02
N ARG A 94 -12.40 -1.87 -18.86
CA ARG A 94 -12.01 -0.46 -18.74
C ARG A 94 -10.51 -0.32 -18.52
N ASN A 95 -10.02 0.90 -18.69
CA ASN A 95 -8.63 1.21 -18.40
C ASN A 95 -8.42 1.39 -16.89
N LEU A 96 -7.79 0.41 -16.25
CA LEU A 96 -7.42 0.44 -14.83
C LEU A 96 -5.95 0.86 -14.60
N LYS A 97 -5.26 1.31 -15.66
CA LYS A 97 -3.88 1.80 -15.54
C LYS A 97 -3.84 3.04 -14.65
N GLY A 98 -2.86 3.09 -13.75
CA GLY A 98 -2.66 4.21 -12.83
C GLY A 98 -3.63 4.22 -11.65
N VAL A 99 -4.51 3.21 -11.52
CA VAL A 99 -5.42 3.10 -10.38
C VAL A 99 -4.66 2.61 -9.16
N THR A 100 -4.82 3.30 -8.03
CA THR A 100 -4.39 2.85 -6.70
C THR A 100 -5.57 2.95 -5.76
N ILE A 101 -5.74 1.96 -4.88
CA ILE A 101 -6.76 1.98 -3.84
C ILE A 101 -6.04 2.07 -2.50
N LYS A 102 -6.28 3.12 -1.74
CA LYS A 102 -5.72 3.29 -0.39
C LYS A 102 -6.82 3.13 0.64
N ALA A 103 -6.68 2.16 1.53
CA ALA A 103 -7.65 1.89 2.57
C ALA A 103 -7.03 2.10 3.97
N PHE A 104 -7.68 2.91 4.79
CA PHE A 104 -7.36 3.08 6.19
C PHE A 104 -8.39 2.35 7.05
N MET A 105 -7.95 1.42 7.88
CA MET A 105 -8.82 0.55 8.67
C MET A 105 -8.42 0.52 10.14
N GLY A 106 -9.37 0.24 11.02
CA GLY A 106 -9.07 -0.13 12.41
C GLY A 106 -9.39 -1.60 12.64
N THR A 107 -8.45 -2.42 13.11
CA THR A 107 -8.73 -3.84 13.44
C THR A 107 -9.74 -4.00 14.59
N TRP A 108 -9.96 -2.94 15.36
CA TRP A 108 -10.95 -2.80 16.42
C TRP A 108 -12.33 -2.37 15.92
N CYS A 109 -12.45 -1.93 14.66
CA CYS A 109 -13.67 -1.36 14.11
C CYS A 109 -14.52 -2.45 13.41
N HIS A 110 -15.80 -2.55 13.80
CA HIS A 110 -16.73 -3.51 13.22
C HIS A 110 -16.93 -3.33 11.70
N ASP A 111 -17.04 -2.09 11.21
CA ASP A 111 -17.19 -1.83 9.79
C ASP A 111 -15.92 -2.19 9.01
N SER A 112 -14.74 -1.94 9.60
CA SER A 112 -13.47 -2.34 8.99
C SER A 112 -13.36 -3.85 8.87
N ASN A 113 -13.76 -4.57 9.93
CA ASN A 113 -13.77 -6.03 9.94
C ASN A 113 -14.74 -6.62 8.90
N ARG A 114 -15.83 -5.91 8.60
CA ARG A 114 -16.82 -6.31 7.60
C ARG A 114 -16.35 -6.01 6.17
N GLU A 115 -15.91 -4.78 5.92
CA GLU A 115 -15.77 -4.26 4.57
C GLU A 115 -14.38 -4.47 3.96
N ILE A 116 -13.29 -4.47 4.74
CA ILE A 116 -11.94 -4.71 4.19
C ILE A 116 -11.78 -6.11 3.58
N PRO A 117 -12.25 -7.21 4.21
CA PRO A 117 -12.17 -8.52 3.59
C PRO A 117 -12.98 -8.62 2.28
N ARG A 118 -14.11 -7.92 2.20
CA ARG A 118 -14.95 -7.84 1.00
C ARG A 118 -14.25 -7.07 -0.12
N LEU A 119 -13.69 -5.90 0.19
CA LEU A 119 -12.88 -5.11 -0.73
C LEU A 119 -11.73 -5.94 -1.30
N MET A 120 -10.96 -6.62 -0.44
CA MET A 120 -9.86 -7.49 -0.88
C MET A 120 -10.35 -8.58 -1.84
N ARG A 121 -11.48 -9.22 -1.54
CA ARG A 121 -12.08 -10.25 -2.39
C ARG A 121 -12.44 -9.71 -3.78
N VAL A 122 -13.01 -8.51 -3.85
CA VAL A 122 -13.37 -7.82 -5.10
C VAL A 122 -12.12 -7.45 -5.89
N CYS A 123 -11.10 -6.87 -5.24
CA CYS A 123 -9.85 -6.49 -5.89
C CYS A 123 -9.11 -7.71 -6.48
N GLU A 124 -9.11 -8.85 -5.78
CA GLU A 124 -8.55 -10.10 -6.29
C GLU A 124 -9.32 -10.64 -7.49
N GLU A 125 -10.66 -10.64 -7.43
CA GLU A 125 -11.48 -11.07 -8.57
C GLU A 125 -11.29 -10.15 -9.78
N LEU A 126 -11.08 -8.85 -9.56
CA LEU A 126 -10.75 -7.88 -10.61
C LEU A 126 -9.32 -8.00 -11.16
N GLY A 127 -8.40 -8.64 -10.42
CA GLY A 127 -6.99 -8.72 -10.77
C GLY A 127 -6.21 -7.42 -10.50
N ILE A 128 -6.69 -6.59 -9.57
CA ILE A 128 -6.07 -5.32 -9.15
C ILE A 128 -5.67 -5.32 -7.67
N TYR A 129 -5.58 -6.49 -7.05
CA TYR A 129 -5.22 -6.62 -5.64
C TYR A 129 -3.86 -5.97 -5.32
N GLU A 130 -2.89 -6.05 -6.23
CA GLU A 130 -1.58 -5.39 -6.07
C GLU A 130 -1.67 -3.86 -6.05
N ASN A 131 -2.80 -3.28 -6.46
CA ASN A 131 -3.03 -1.84 -6.42
C ASN A 131 -3.66 -1.40 -5.09
N LEU A 132 -4.00 -2.33 -4.19
CA LEU A 132 -4.58 -2.05 -2.88
C LEU A 132 -3.48 -1.88 -1.83
N GLU A 133 -3.38 -0.68 -1.29
CA GLU A 133 -2.58 -0.37 -0.11
C GLU A 133 -3.48 -0.31 1.13
N LEU A 134 -3.16 -1.09 2.16
CA LEU A 134 -3.94 -1.16 3.39
C LEU A 134 -3.11 -0.67 4.58
N TYR A 135 -3.68 0.25 5.35
CA TYR A 135 -3.05 0.86 6.51
C TYR A 135 -3.95 0.75 7.74
N GLY A 136 -3.37 0.29 8.85
CA GLY A 136 -3.99 0.21 10.16
C GLY A 136 -3.86 1.52 10.92
N VAL A 137 -4.96 1.98 11.51
CA VAL A 137 -5.00 3.17 12.37
C VAL A 137 -5.60 2.84 13.73
N ASP A 138 -5.15 3.58 14.73
CA ASP A 138 -5.67 3.48 16.10
C ASP A 138 -7.07 4.11 16.25
N VAL A 139 -7.65 4.04 17.45
CA VAL A 139 -8.98 4.57 17.80
C VAL A 139 -9.11 6.06 17.53
N ASN A 140 -8.01 6.82 17.57
CA ASN A 140 -7.94 8.23 17.21
C ASN A 140 -7.67 8.49 15.72
N LYS A 141 -7.64 7.42 14.90
CA LYS A 141 -7.43 7.45 13.44
C LYS A 141 -6.05 7.97 13.09
N THR A 142 -5.07 7.64 13.92
CA THR A 142 -3.65 7.94 13.74
C THR A 142 -2.84 6.67 13.59
N SER A 143 -1.70 6.74 12.91
CA SER A 143 -0.75 5.62 12.79
C SER A 143 0.66 6.02 13.20
N GLN A 144 1.53 5.04 13.47
CA GLN A 144 2.93 5.29 13.86
C GLN A 144 3.77 5.91 12.75
N LEU A 145 3.48 5.56 11.49
CA LEU A 145 4.18 6.10 10.33
C LEU A 145 3.41 7.26 9.68
N GLU A 146 2.32 7.68 10.32
CA GLU A 146 1.51 8.84 9.94
C GLU A 146 0.96 8.76 8.50
N GLU A 147 0.72 7.56 7.97
CA GLU A 147 0.28 7.39 6.58
C GLU A 147 -1.09 7.98 6.28
N GLU A 148 -1.92 8.18 7.32
CA GLU A 148 -3.21 8.86 7.24
C GLU A 148 -3.09 10.36 6.97
N LYS A 149 -1.92 10.97 7.24
CA LYS A 149 -1.75 12.41 7.11
C LYS A 149 -1.94 12.82 5.66
N GLY A 150 -2.74 13.87 5.46
CA GLY A 150 -3.10 14.36 4.13
C GLY A 150 -4.30 13.67 3.49
N TRP A 151 -4.89 12.63 4.12
CA TRP A 151 -6.02 11.88 3.55
C TRP A 151 -7.39 12.19 4.20
N ASP A 152 -7.41 12.98 5.28
CA ASP A 152 -8.63 13.34 6.05
C ASP A 152 -9.42 12.12 6.53
N VAL A 153 -8.74 11.19 7.20
CA VAL A 153 -9.33 9.95 7.72
C VAL A 153 -10.11 10.24 9.01
N ARG A 154 -11.44 10.40 8.88
CA ARG A 154 -12.34 10.63 10.02
C ARG A 154 -13.13 9.40 10.46
N LYS A 155 -13.27 8.43 9.56
CA LYS A 155 -14.05 7.20 9.73
C LYS A 155 -13.23 5.99 9.32
N THR A 156 -13.59 4.82 9.82
CA THR A 156 -12.91 3.56 9.50
C THR A 156 -13.93 2.51 9.05
N PRO A 157 -13.74 1.86 7.89
CA PRO A 157 -12.68 2.12 6.95
C PRO A 157 -12.91 3.42 6.16
N THR A 158 -11.85 4.08 5.74
CA THR A 158 -11.88 5.10 4.68
C THR A 158 -11.14 4.51 3.49
N ILE A 159 -11.83 4.33 2.37
CA ILE A 159 -11.30 3.69 1.15
C ILE A 159 -11.24 4.75 0.06
N ILE A 160 -10.05 5.03 -0.43
CA ILE A 160 -9.75 6.14 -1.34
C ILE A 160 -9.31 5.54 -2.67
N PHE A 161 -9.95 5.97 -3.74
CA PHE A 161 -9.62 5.59 -5.11
C PHE A 161 -8.82 6.71 -5.74
N LEU A 162 -7.66 6.35 -6.24
CA LEU A 162 -6.71 7.24 -6.88
C LEU A 162 -6.57 6.87 -8.36
N ARG A 163 -6.35 7.87 -9.21
CA ARG A 163 -5.86 7.69 -10.57
C ARG A 163 -4.68 8.62 -10.79
N ASP A 164 -3.53 8.03 -11.13
CA ASP A 164 -2.28 8.76 -11.36
C ASP A 164 -1.87 9.64 -10.14
N GLY A 165 -2.24 9.19 -8.93
CA GLY A 165 -1.94 9.86 -7.67
C GLY A 165 -2.99 10.88 -7.21
N GLU A 166 -3.98 11.21 -8.03
CA GLU A 166 -5.08 12.12 -7.67
C GLU A 166 -6.29 11.35 -7.16
N GLU A 167 -6.92 11.85 -6.10
CA GLU A 167 -8.16 11.27 -5.57
C GLU A 167 -9.34 11.51 -6.50
N ILE A 168 -9.94 10.43 -6.99
CA ILE A 168 -11.12 10.45 -7.87
C ILE A 168 -12.41 10.11 -7.13
N ALA A 169 -12.32 9.36 -6.02
CA ALA A 169 -13.47 8.99 -5.19
C ALA A 169 -13.02 8.47 -3.82
N ARG A 170 -13.95 8.45 -2.86
CA ARG A 170 -13.79 7.76 -1.59
C ARG A 170 -15.09 7.08 -1.15
N ILE A 171 -14.96 5.98 -0.43
CA ILE A 171 -16.03 5.27 0.28
C ILE A 171 -15.73 5.39 1.78
N LEU A 172 -16.73 5.81 2.55
CA LEU A 172 -16.63 5.97 4.00
C LEU A 172 -17.47 4.88 4.68
N GLU A 173 -16.83 4.08 5.54
CA GLU A 173 -17.39 2.96 6.28
C GLU A 173 -17.82 1.77 5.40
N GLU A 174 -18.77 1.96 4.48
CA GLU A 174 -19.31 0.92 3.61
C GLU A 174 -19.79 1.47 2.26
N PRO A 175 -19.84 0.64 1.19
CA PRO A 175 -20.46 1.05 -0.06
C PRO A 175 -21.98 1.17 0.08
N GLU A 176 -22.60 2.08 -0.68
CA GLU A 176 -24.07 2.29 -0.64
C GLU A 176 -24.87 1.05 -1.09
N ILE A 177 -24.34 0.33 -2.10
CA ILE A 177 -24.95 -0.90 -2.63
C ILE A 177 -23.96 -2.06 -2.52
N SER A 178 -22.83 -1.94 -3.20
CA SER A 178 -21.73 -2.91 -3.18
C SER A 178 -20.44 -2.27 -3.67
N PHE A 179 -19.31 -2.94 -3.46
CA PHE A 179 -18.04 -2.49 -3.99
C PHE A 179 -18.03 -2.52 -5.52
N GLU A 180 -18.61 -3.54 -6.12
CA GLU A 180 -18.72 -3.72 -7.56
C GLU A 180 -19.50 -2.56 -8.17
N HIS A 181 -20.66 -2.22 -7.60
CA HIS A 181 -21.47 -1.10 -8.08
C HIS A 181 -20.72 0.23 -7.94
N SER A 182 -20.09 0.46 -6.77
CA SER A 182 -19.33 1.69 -6.52
C SER A 182 -18.16 1.82 -7.51
N MET A 183 -17.38 0.75 -7.71
CA MET A 183 -16.27 0.73 -8.66
C MET A 183 -16.73 0.86 -10.11
N GLU A 184 -17.92 0.34 -10.45
CA GLU A 184 -18.52 0.55 -11.77
C GLU A 184 -18.86 2.03 -12.00
N LEU A 185 -19.27 2.79 -10.99
CA LEU A 185 -19.48 4.23 -11.15
C LEU A 185 -18.15 4.99 -11.21
N ILE A 186 -17.22 4.67 -10.31
CA ILE A 186 -15.93 5.36 -10.16
C ILE A 186 -15.08 5.20 -11.42
N PHE A 187 -14.96 3.99 -11.96
CA PHE A 187 -14.11 3.73 -13.12
C PHE A 187 -14.79 4.04 -14.46
N ASN A 188 -16.02 4.58 -14.46
CA ASN A 188 -16.71 4.98 -15.70
C ASN A 188 -16.41 6.42 -16.11
N GLN A 189 -15.64 7.13 -15.28
CA GLN A 189 -15.16 8.49 -15.48
C GLN A 189 -13.84 8.48 -16.25
#